data_AF-A0A952WU83-F1
#
_entry.id   AF-A0A952WU83-F1
#
_cell.length_a   1.000
_cell.length_b   1.000
_cell.length_c   1.000
_cell.angle_alpha   90.00
_cell.angle_beta   90.00
_cell.angle_gamma   90.00
#
_symmetry.space_group_name_H-M   'P 1'
#
loop_
_entity.id
_entity.type
_entity.pdbx_description
1 polymer ?
#
loop_
_entity_poly.entity_id
_entity_poly.type
_entity_poly.pdbx_seq_one_letter_code
_entity_poly.pdbx_strand_id
1 'polypeptide(L)'
;MRPASAQPALRLVHTDVAAAEQVLSSRNISRAHAPSRRAVAVENTAAAALSPLDARWVFAVNVAREIELSGAPAAGVLAPERRKNLSRLATRLGLRAFDANLVIAIVQDGCRSGEGALSSRVSDRLTLVRGREDGPPMSGREFAAWLLASACMAITIGLALARWISG
;
A
#
# COMPACT_ATOMS: atom_id res chain seq x y z
N MET A 1 -4.31 72.09 14.12
CA MET A 1 -5.56 71.65 13.45
C MET A 1 -5.24 70.56 12.43
N ARG A 2 -5.66 69.33 12.72
CA ARG A 2 -5.81 68.21 11.77
C ARG A 2 -7.00 67.37 12.30
N PRO A 3 -8.01 67.05 11.48
CA PRO A 3 -9.19 66.33 11.96
C PRO A 3 -8.86 64.84 12.16
N ALA A 4 -9.40 64.26 13.24
CA ALA A 4 -9.36 62.84 13.49
C ALA A 4 -10.25 62.12 12.47
N SER A 5 -9.68 61.17 11.73
CA SER A 5 -10.39 60.29 10.81
C SER A 5 -11.22 59.28 11.60
N ALA A 6 -12.55 59.41 11.52
CA ALA A 6 -13.50 58.43 12.02
C ALA A 6 -13.29 57.10 11.27
N GLN A 7 -13.02 56.02 12.00
CA GLN A 7 -12.98 54.67 11.42
C GLN A 7 -14.42 54.20 11.12
N PRO A 8 -14.68 53.58 9.95
CA PRO A 8 -15.99 53.02 9.65
C PRO A 8 -16.21 51.76 10.51
N ALA A 9 -17.22 51.79 11.36
CA ALA A 9 -17.68 50.63 12.11
C ALA A 9 -18.24 49.59 11.12
N LEU A 10 -17.51 48.49 10.93
CA LEU A 10 -17.98 47.34 10.18
C LEU A 10 -19.15 46.69 10.92
N ARG A 11 -20.36 46.97 10.45
CA ARG A 11 -21.60 46.32 10.90
C ARG A 11 -21.69 44.95 10.24
N LEU A 12 -21.49 43.88 11.00
CA LEU A 12 -21.75 42.51 10.54
C LEU A 12 -23.25 42.36 10.26
N VAL A 13 -23.59 42.30 8.98
CA VAL A 13 -24.93 41.98 8.48
C VAL A 13 -25.05 40.46 8.43
N HIS A 14 -25.96 39.90 9.23
CA HIS A 14 -26.39 38.50 9.22
C HIS A 14 -25.28 37.46 9.51
N THR A 15 -24.81 37.42 10.75
CA THR A 15 -24.33 36.15 11.30
C THR A 15 -25.53 35.40 11.82
N ASP A 16 -26.06 34.49 11.00
CA ASP A 16 -26.95 33.43 11.46
C ASP A 16 -26.21 32.66 12.56
N VAL A 17 -26.55 32.94 13.82
CA VAL A 17 -25.92 32.36 15.00
C VAL A 17 -26.06 30.83 14.97
N ALA A 18 -27.13 30.34 14.36
CA ALA A 18 -27.39 28.91 14.13
C ALA A 18 -26.35 28.25 13.19
N ALA A 19 -25.92 28.92 12.12
CA ALA A 19 -24.92 28.38 11.20
C ALA A 19 -23.52 28.33 11.83
N ALA A 20 -23.18 29.33 12.65
CA ALA A 20 -21.92 29.35 13.39
C ALA A 20 -21.87 28.24 14.45
N GLU A 21 -22.98 27.97 15.14
CA GLU A 21 -23.09 26.92 16.15
C GLU A 21 -23.02 25.51 15.53
N GLN A 22 -23.63 25.31 14.36
CA GLN A 22 -23.54 24.03 13.63
C GLN A 22 -22.13 23.73 13.10
N VAL A 23 -21.40 24.75 12.62
CA VAL A 23 -20.02 24.60 12.14
C VAL A 23 -19.05 24.37 13.31
N LEU A 24 -19.26 25.03 14.45
CA LEU A 24 -18.49 24.80 15.67
C LEU A 24 -18.77 23.42 16.27
N SER A 25 -20.02 22.95 16.25
CA SER A 25 -20.41 21.61 16.70
C SER A 25 -19.81 20.52 15.80
N SER A 26 -19.85 20.69 14.47
CA SER A 26 -19.23 19.75 13.51
C SER A 26 -17.70 19.67 13.64
N ARG A 27 -17.04 20.81 13.93
CA ARG A 27 -15.59 20.84 14.23
C ARG A 27 -15.26 20.22 15.58
N ASN A 28 -16.09 20.42 16.61
CA ASN A 28 -15.90 19.79 17.93
C ASN A 28 -16.09 18.28 17.89
N ILE A 29 -17.07 17.77 17.13
CA ILE A 29 -17.27 16.33 16.91
C ILE A 29 -16.03 15.73 16.22
N SER A 30 -15.49 16.40 15.21
CA SER A 30 -14.27 15.93 14.50
C SER A 30 -13.02 15.91 15.40
N ARG A 31 -12.91 16.85 16.35
CA ARG A 31 -11.78 16.94 17.28
C ARG A 31 -11.89 15.95 18.43
N ALA A 32 -13.11 15.67 18.91
CA ALA A 32 -13.39 14.68 19.96
C ALA A 32 -13.10 13.23 19.51
N HIS A 33 -13.15 12.93 18.20
CA HIS A 33 -12.86 11.60 17.65
C HIS A 33 -11.39 11.39 17.25
N ALA A 34 -10.55 12.43 17.29
CA ALA A 34 -9.13 12.33 16.99
C ALA A 34 -8.35 11.34 17.89
N PRO A 35 -8.56 11.30 19.22
CA PRO A 35 -7.88 10.32 20.08
C PRO A 35 -8.33 8.88 19.78
N SER A 36 -9.62 8.65 19.54
CA SER A 36 -10.15 7.32 19.21
C SER A 36 -9.66 6.81 17.86
N ARG A 37 -9.55 7.68 16.85
CA ARG A 37 -8.98 7.28 15.54
C ARG A 37 -7.51 6.94 15.62
N ARG A 38 -6.74 7.64 16.46
CA ARG A 38 -5.32 7.33 16.66
C ARG A 38 -5.14 6.01 17.39
N ALA A 39 -5.95 5.72 18.40
CA ALA A 39 -5.93 4.43 19.10
C ALA A 39 -6.28 3.28 18.14
N VAL A 40 -7.33 3.42 17.33
CA VAL A 40 -7.71 2.43 16.30
C VAL A 40 -6.63 2.28 15.24
N ALA A 41 -5.98 3.37 14.81
CA ALA A 41 -4.90 3.29 13.84
C ALA A 41 -3.69 2.54 14.39
N VAL A 42 -3.32 2.77 15.66
CA VAL A 42 -2.22 2.08 16.37
C VAL A 42 -2.56 0.60 16.55
N GLU A 43 -3.78 0.28 16.97
CA GLU A 43 -4.22 -1.10 17.14
C GLU A 43 -4.29 -1.85 15.80
N ASN A 44 -4.78 -1.20 14.73
CA ASN A 44 -4.76 -1.76 13.39
C ASN A 44 -3.34 -1.96 12.85
N THR A 45 -2.38 -1.07 13.18
CA THR A 45 -0.97 -1.27 12.80
C THR A 45 -0.34 -2.41 13.58
N ALA A 46 -0.61 -2.52 14.88
CA ALA A 46 -0.13 -3.61 15.72
C ALA A 46 -0.71 -4.97 15.28
N ALA A 47 -1.95 -5.01 14.82
CA ALA A 47 -2.59 -6.20 14.27
C ALA A 47 -2.10 -6.54 12.84
N ALA A 48 -1.61 -5.56 12.09
CA ALA A 48 -1.16 -5.72 10.69
C ALA A 48 0.29 -6.21 10.58
N ALA A 49 0.68 -7.22 11.35
CA ALA A 49 1.96 -7.89 11.13
C ALA A 49 1.99 -8.47 9.70
N LEU A 50 2.98 -8.06 8.90
CA LEU A 50 3.16 -8.59 7.54
C LEU A 50 3.45 -10.09 7.61
N SER A 51 2.68 -10.87 6.85
CA SER A 51 3.02 -12.27 6.61
C SER A 51 4.42 -12.34 5.97
N PRO A 52 5.28 -13.31 6.33
CA PRO A 52 6.54 -13.55 5.64
C PRO A 52 6.38 -13.82 4.14
N LEU A 53 5.18 -14.23 3.72
CA LEU A 53 4.82 -14.48 2.31
C LEU A 53 4.21 -13.26 1.61
N ASP A 54 4.03 -12.14 2.32
CA ASP A 54 3.51 -10.91 1.74
C ASP A 54 4.45 -10.41 0.63
N ALA A 55 3.88 -10.10 -0.53
CA ALA A 55 4.63 -9.60 -1.68
C ALA A 55 5.47 -8.36 -1.33
N ARG A 56 5.00 -7.48 -0.43
CA ARG A 56 5.73 -6.30 0.05
C ARG A 56 6.97 -6.70 0.83
N TRP A 57 6.86 -7.68 1.72
CA TRP A 57 7.97 -8.17 2.53
C TRP A 57 9.01 -8.88 1.66
N VAL A 58 8.57 -9.82 0.81
CA VAL A 58 9.45 -10.53 -0.13
C VAL A 58 10.18 -9.53 -1.03
N PHE A 59 9.48 -8.52 -1.55
CA PHE A 59 10.09 -7.49 -2.37
C PHE A 59 11.11 -6.65 -1.58
N ALA A 60 10.77 -6.21 -0.36
CA ALA A 60 11.68 -5.45 0.51
C ALA A 60 12.99 -6.20 0.79
N VAL A 61 12.92 -7.52 1.05
CA VAL A 61 14.13 -8.35 1.23
C VAL A 61 15.02 -8.35 0.00
N ASN A 62 14.42 -8.42 -1.20
CA ASN A 62 15.19 -8.34 -2.45
C ASN A 62 15.81 -6.96 -2.66
N VAL A 63 15.08 -5.88 -2.34
CA VAL A 63 15.62 -4.51 -2.39
C VAL A 63 16.81 -4.35 -1.43
N ALA A 64 16.68 -4.82 -0.19
CA ALA A 64 17.74 -4.76 0.80
C ALA A 64 19.01 -5.48 0.33
N ARG A 65 18.86 -6.69 -0.24
CA ARG A 65 19.96 -7.45 -0.84
C ARG A 65 20.65 -6.68 -1.98
N GLU A 66 19.87 -6.08 -2.87
CA GLU A 66 20.43 -5.31 -3.99
C GLU A 66 21.16 -4.03 -3.52
N ILE A 67 20.72 -3.42 -2.42
CA ILE A 67 21.43 -2.30 -1.78
C ILE A 67 22.71 -2.79 -1.11
N GLU A 68 22.70 -3.93 -0.43
CA GLU A 68 23.88 -4.51 0.21
C GLU A 68 24.98 -4.83 -0.82
N LEU A 69 24.60 -5.45 -1.93
CA LEU A 69 25.50 -5.77 -3.04
C LEU A 69 26.05 -4.53 -3.76
N SER A 70 25.60 -3.32 -3.44
CA SER A 70 26.06 -2.08 -4.08
C SER A 70 27.40 -1.59 -3.51
N GLY A 71 27.86 -2.17 -2.40
CA GLY A 71 29.10 -1.79 -1.72
C GLY A 71 28.96 -0.57 -0.79
N ALA A 72 27.81 0.12 -0.80
CA ALA A 72 27.52 1.25 0.09
C ALA A 72 26.12 1.10 0.75
N PRO A 73 25.92 0.09 1.61
CA PRO A 73 24.61 -0.23 2.18
C PRO A 73 24.00 0.94 2.97
N ALA A 74 24.82 1.71 3.71
CA ALA A 74 24.37 2.87 4.47
C ALA A 74 23.87 4.03 3.59
N ALA A 75 24.29 4.09 2.32
CA ALA A 75 23.84 5.14 1.40
C ALA A 75 22.44 4.84 0.82
N GLY A 76 22.00 3.57 0.90
CA GLY A 76 20.72 3.13 0.31
C GLY A 76 20.68 3.36 -1.22
N VAL A 77 21.82 3.34 -1.90
CA VAL A 77 21.90 3.67 -3.33
C VAL A 77 21.65 2.42 -4.16
N LEU A 78 20.84 2.59 -5.21
CA LEU A 78 20.49 1.54 -6.17
C LEU A 78 20.94 1.97 -7.56
N ALA A 79 21.76 1.15 -8.21
CA ALA A 79 22.15 1.38 -9.60
C ALA A 79 20.91 1.33 -10.53
N PRO A 80 20.87 2.12 -11.63
CA PRO A 80 19.74 2.15 -12.54
C PRO A 80 19.34 0.77 -13.09
N GLU A 81 20.32 -0.08 -13.39
CA GLU A 81 20.14 -1.42 -13.93
C GLU A 81 19.44 -2.33 -12.90
N ARG A 82 19.87 -2.24 -11.64
CA ARG A 82 19.27 -2.99 -10.51
C ARG A 82 17.85 -2.52 -10.24
N ARG A 83 17.59 -1.21 -10.33
CA ARG A 83 16.23 -0.65 -10.22
C ARG A 83 15.31 -1.21 -11.30
N LYS A 84 15.76 -1.29 -12.57
CA LYS A 84 14.98 -1.91 -13.66
C LYS A 84 14.67 -3.39 -13.40
N ASN A 85 15.62 -4.14 -12.82
CA ASN A 85 15.42 -5.55 -12.48
C ASN A 85 14.43 -5.72 -11.32
N LEU A 86 14.54 -4.87 -10.28
CA LEU A 86 13.60 -4.83 -9.17
C LEU A 86 12.19 -4.47 -9.63
N SER A 87 12.02 -3.51 -10.56
CA SER A 87 10.70 -3.20 -11.11
C SER A 87 10.07 -4.40 -11.81
N ARG A 88 10.85 -5.19 -12.57
CA ARG A 88 10.36 -6.44 -13.18
C ARG A 88 10.01 -7.50 -12.14
N LEU A 89 10.77 -7.58 -11.06
CA LEU A 89 10.46 -8.48 -9.94
C LEU A 89 9.15 -8.08 -9.26
N ALA A 90 8.95 -6.79 -8.98
CA ALA A 90 7.74 -6.27 -8.36
C ALA A 90 6.47 -6.63 -9.16
N THR A 91 6.52 -6.46 -10.48
CA THR A 91 5.41 -6.86 -11.37
C THR A 91 5.11 -8.36 -11.27
N ARG A 92 6.14 -9.21 -11.21
CA ARG A 92 5.97 -10.67 -11.05
C ARG A 92 5.39 -11.06 -9.69
N LEU A 93 5.67 -10.27 -8.65
CA LEU A 93 5.07 -10.40 -7.32
C LEU A 93 3.65 -9.80 -7.24
N GLY A 94 3.14 -9.23 -8.33
CA GLY A 94 1.81 -8.62 -8.38
C GLY A 94 1.71 -7.25 -7.70
N LEU A 95 2.83 -6.60 -7.43
CA LEU A 95 2.87 -5.23 -6.92
C LEU A 95 2.63 -4.22 -8.04
N ARG A 96 1.88 -3.15 -7.75
CA ARG A 96 1.76 -2.02 -8.67
C ARG A 96 3.07 -1.25 -8.69
N ALA A 97 3.37 -0.59 -9.82
CA ALA A 97 4.58 0.21 -9.95
C ALA A 97 4.72 1.29 -8.86
N PHE A 98 3.60 1.89 -8.43
CA PHE A 98 3.57 2.85 -7.34
C PHE A 98 3.98 2.22 -5.99
N ASP A 99 3.38 1.07 -5.64
CA ASP A 99 3.66 0.37 -4.38
C ASP A 99 5.12 -0.11 -4.35
N ALA A 100 5.64 -0.61 -5.48
CA ALA A 100 7.04 -0.99 -5.60
C ALA A 100 7.99 0.18 -5.31
N ASN A 101 7.68 1.37 -5.85
CA ASN A 101 8.48 2.57 -5.59
C ASN A 101 8.42 2.99 -4.11
N LEU A 102 7.25 2.86 -3.46
CA LEU A 102 7.12 3.12 -2.02
C LEU A 102 7.95 2.16 -1.19
N VAL A 103 7.90 0.86 -1.48
CA VAL A 103 8.71 -0.16 -0.78
C VAL A 103 10.20 0.15 -0.94
N ILE A 104 10.66 0.47 -2.15
CA ILE A 104 12.05 0.86 -2.38
C ILE A 104 12.43 2.07 -1.54
N ALA A 105 11.59 3.12 -1.53
CA ALA A 105 11.85 4.33 -0.76
C ALA A 105 11.94 4.06 0.74
N ILE A 106 11.05 3.23 1.28
CA ILE A 106 11.02 2.85 2.70
C ILE A 106 12.32 2.11 3.10
N VAL A 107 12.74 1.13 2.29
CA VAL A 107 13.99 0.38 2.55
C VAL A 107 15.21 1.30 2.45
N GLN A 108 15.26 2.16 1.44
CA GLN A 108 16.34 3.12 1.25
C GLN A 108 16.42 4.12 2.42
N ASP A 109 15.29 4.57 2.93
CA ASP A 109 15.22 5.47 4.09
C ASP A 109 15.74 4.79 5.36
N GLY A 110 15.37 3.53 5.59
CA GLY A 110 15.92 2.72 6.69
C GLY A 110 17.43 2.56 6.62
N CYS A 111 17.98 2.35 5.42
CA CYS A 111 19.42 2.35 5.18
C CYS A 111 20.07 3.70 5.53
N ARG A 112 19.52 4.81 5.01
CA ARG A 112 20.08 6.16 5.18
C ARG A 112 20.01 6.68 6.60
N SER A 113 18.97 6.27 7.33
CA SER A 113 18.75 6.66 8.73
C SER A 113 19.58 5.83 9.71
N GLY A 114 20.30 4.81 9.23
CA GLY A 114 21.05 3.88 10.07
C GLY A 114 20.17 2.90 10.85
N GLU A 115 18.86 2.86 10.59
CA GLU A 115 17.92 1.92 11.22
C GLU A 115 18.12 0.49 10.68
N GLY A 116 18.69 0.36 9.49
CA GLY A 116 18.88 -0.91 8.78
C GLY A 116 17.76 -1.19 7.79
N ALA A 117 18.09 -1.91 6.72
CA ALA A 117 17.22 -2.12 5.56
C ALA A 117 15.94 -2.92 5.84
N LEU A 118 15.92 -3.73 6.89
CA LEU A 118 14.82 -4.65 7.25
C LEU A 118 14.53 -4.62 8.77
N SER A 119 14.72 -3.46 9.41
CA SER A 119 14.43 -3.31 10.85
C SER A 119 12.92 -3.41 11.15
N SER A 120 12.57 -3.57 12.43
CA SER A 120 11.16 -3.59 12.85
C SER A 120 10.41 -2.33 12.42
N ARG A 121 11.04 -1.15 12.53
CA ARG A 121 10.47 0.12 12.07
C ARG A 121 10.23 0.16 10.56
N VAL A 122 11.11 -0.44 9.77
CA VAL A 122 10.91 -0.57 8.32
C VAL A 122 9.71 -1.48 8.06
N SER A 123 9.62 -2.61 8.75
CA SER A 123 8.47 -3.52 8.65
C SER A 123 7.14 -2.81 8.97
N ASP A 124 7.10 -2.03 10.05
CA ASP A 124 5.93 -1.25 10.44
C ASP A 124 5.51 -0.26 9.33
N ARG A 125 6.47 0.42 8.69
CA ARG A 125 6.18 1.34 7.57
C ARG A 125 5.72 0.61 6.32
N LEU A 126 6.17 -0.62 6.07
CA LEU A 126 5.71 -1.43 4.95
C LEU A 126 4.22 -1.80 5.09
N THR A 127 3.68 -1.88 6.31
CA THR A 127 2.24 -2.12 6.54
C THR A 127 1.36 -1.01 5.95
N LEU A 128 1.89 0.22 5.87
CA LEU A 128 1.22 1.41 5.33
C LEU A 128 1.10 1.37 3.80
N VAL A 129 1.97 0.62 3.13
CA VAL A 129 1.87 0.41 1.68
C VAL A 129 0.68 -0.50 1.44
N ARG A 130 -0.35 -0.05 0.73
CA ARG A 130 -1.54 -0.86 0.48
C ARG A 130 -1.13 -2.19 -0.16
N GLY A 131 -1.41 -3.30 0.53
CA GLY A 131 -1.27 -4.63 -0.05
C GLY A 131 -2.21 -4.78 -1.24
N ARG A 132 -1.90 -5.72 -2.13
CA ARG A 132 -2.91 -6.18 -3.09
C ARG A 132 -4.13 -6.62 -2.27
N GLU A 133 -5.29 -6.07 -2.61
CA GLU A 133 -6.53 -6.71 -2.21
C GLU A 133 -6.51 -8.06 -2.91
N ASP A 134 -6.22 -9.12 -2.16
CA ASP A 134 -6.42 -10.46 -2.66
C ASP A 134 -7.85 -10.48 -3.18
N GLY A 135 -7.98 -10.69 -4.51
CA GLY A 135 -9.29 -10.83 -5.12
C GLY A 135 -10.06 -11.89 -4.32
N PRO A 136 -11.39 -11.80 -4.26
CA PRO A 136 -12.19 -12.75 -3.48
C PRO A 136 -11.68 -14.17 -3.77
N PRO A 137 -11.31 -14.95 -2.74
CA PRO A 137 -10.79 -16.28 -2.96
C PRO A 137 -11.78 -17.02 -3.83
N MET A 138 -11.27 -17.59 -4.93
CA MET A 138 -12.09 -18.31 -5.90
C MET A 138 -12.95 -19.31 -5.12
N SER A 139 -14.27 -19.23 -5.27
CA SER A 139 -15.14 -20.06 -4.46
C SER A 139 -14.83 -21.53 -4.74
N GLY A 140 -14.96 -22.42 -3.75
CA GLY A 140 -14.66 -23.85 -3.96
C GLY A 140 -15.42 -24.47 -5.16
N ARG A 141 -16.59 -23.92 -5.50
CA ARG A 141 -17.38 -24.30 -6.68
C ARG A 141 -16.74 -23.86 -8.00
N GLU A 142 -16.17 -22.65 -8.04
CA GLU A 142 -15.45 -22.15 -9.22
C GLU A 142 -14.15 -22.93 -9.46
N PHE A 143 -13.43 -23.29 -8.39
CA PHE A 143 -12.26 -24.16 -8.49
C PHE A 143 -12.63 -25.56 -9.01
N ALA A 144 -13.69 -26.15 -8.47
CA ALA A 144 -14.21 -27.44 -8.94
C ALA A 144 -14.66 -27.39 -10.41
N ALA A 145 -15.34 -26.31 -10.83
CA ALA A 145 -15.74 -26.10 -12.21
C ALA A 145 -14.53 -26.00 -13.16
N TRP A 146 -13.47 -25.32 -12.73
CA TRP A 146 -12.21 -25.23 -13.48
C TRP A 146 -11.52 -26.59 -13.64
N LEU A 147 -11.46 -27.40 -12.58
CA LEU A 147 -10.91 -28.75 -12.65
C LEU A 147 -11.71 -29.64 -13.60
N LEU A 148 -13.04 -29.55 -13.55
CA LEU A 148 -13.91 -30.35 -14.41
C LEU A 148 -13.77 -29.94 -15.88
N ALA A 149 -13.70 -28.64 -16.17
CA ALA A 149 -13.45 -28.12 -17.51
C ALA A 149 -12.09 -28.59 -18.06
N SER A 150 -11.03 -28.55 -17.23
CA SER A 150 -9.70 -29.04 -17.60
C SER A 150 -9.71 -30.55 -17.88
N ALA A 151 -10.39 -31.35 -17.06
CA ALA A 151 -10.52 -32.78 -17.26
C ALA A 151 -11.27 -33.12 -18.56
N CYS A 152 -12.39 -32.45 -18.84
CA CYS A 152 -13.11 -32.61 -20.11
C CYS A 152 -12.22 -32.27 -21.30
N MET A 153 -11.46 -31.17 -21.23
CA MET A 153 -10.54 -30.78 -22.29
C MET A 153 -9.46 -31.84 -22.53
N ALA A 154 -8.84 -32.38 -21.47
CA ALA A 154 -7.85 -33.44 -21.58
C ALA A 154 -8.42 -34.71 -22.23
N ILE A 155 -9.66 -35.10 -21.85
CA ILE A 155 -10.35 -36.27 -22.44
C ILE A 155 -10.62 -36.04 -23.93
N THR A 156 -11.14 -34.88 -24.31
CA THR A 156 -11.43 -34.59 -25.73
C THR A 156 -10.17 -34.62 -26.60
N ILE A 157 -9.06 -34.05 -26.13
CA ILE A 157 -7.77 -34.10 -26.82
C ILE A 157 -7.26 -35.54 -26.92
N GLY A 158 -7.34 -36.31 -25.82
CA GLY A 158 -6.92 -37.72 -25.81
C GLY A 158 -7.69 -38.58 -26.81
N LEU A 159 -9.02 -38.43 -26.88
CA LEU A 159 -9.86 -39.15 -27.84
C LEU A 159 -9.56 -38.76 -29.29
N ALA A 160 -9.33 -37.47 -29.56
CA ALA A 160 -8.96 -36.98 -30.89
C ALA A 160 -7.63 -37.59 -31.35
N LEU A 161 -6.63 -37.65 -30.46
CA LEU A 161 -5.32 -38.24 -30.75
C LEU A 161 -5.42 -39.76 -30.96
N ALA A 162 -6.16 -40.48 -30.10
CA ALA A 162 -6.34 -41.92 -30.24
C ALA A 162 -7.02 -42.28 -31.57
N ARG A 163 -8.02 -41.49 -31.96
CA ARG A 163 -8.71 -41.62 -33.26
C ARG A 163 -7.77 -41.33 -34.43
N TRP A 164 -6.87 -40.34 -34.32
CA TRP A 164 -5.91 -40.00 -35.37
C TRP A 164 -4.82 -41.06 -35.56
N ILE A 165 -4.43 -41.77 -34.49
CA ILE A 165 -3.41 -42.84 -34.58
C ILE A 165 -4.01 -44.15 -35.08
N SER A 166 -5.29 -44.41 -34.77
CA SER A 166 -5.94 -45.69 -35.05
C SER A 166 -6.73 -45.73 -36.36
N GLY A 167 -6.88 -44.59 -37.04
CA GLY A 167 -7.57 -44.46 -38.33
C GLY A 167 -6.66 -43.86 -39.38
#